data_AF-A0A9P4J9C3-F1
#
_entry.id   AF-A0A9P4J9C3-F1
#
_cell.length_a   1.000
_cell.length_b   1.000
_cell.length_c   1.000
_cell.angle_alpha   90.00
_cell.angle_beta   90.00
_cell.angle_gamma   90.00
#
_symmetry.space_group_name_H-M   'P 1'
#
loop_
_entity.id
_entity.type
_entity.pdbx_description
1 polymer ?
#
loop_
_entity_poly.entity_id
_entity_poly.type
_entity_poly.pdbx_seq_one_letter_code
_entity_poly.pdbx_strand_id
1 'polypeptide(L)'
;MGARFTDELLALDKTAFEAATQHPWLRLIGQGKLPADAQLAWLEQDRLYALSYVSFIGGLLGKVSIPTVSDRESTLEWRIADTLINALIGIKRELAMFEEILRDNYGWGRDNAALQVEEPTKRYQQLFAHASGHGCPLMVGLTVLWATEKCYLEAWKFARQQQPDKAAQNRDKDVIRRVLIPNWTSEEFQGFVDTLRDLVDEYATGPEATTDKTTEIESLWRRLLDIERAFWPDVNES
;
A
#
# COMPACT_ATOMS: atom_id res chain seq x y z
N MET A 1 -24.29 7.74 15.38
CA MET A 1 -22.83 7.77 15.20
C MET A 1 -22.55 8.66 13.99
N GLY A 2 -21.66 9.63 14.11
CA GLY A 2 -21.20 10.41 12.95
C GLY A 2 -20.50 9.51 11.94
N ALA A 3 -20.36 9.97 10.69
CA ALA A 3 -19.57 9.28 9.70
C ALA A 3 -18.09 9.22 10.15
N ARG A 4 -17.41 8.12 9.85
CA ARG A 4 -15.97 7.97 10.10
C ARG A 4 -15.18 8.80 9.10
N PHE A 5 -14.05 9.34 9.52
CA PHE A 5 -13.22 10.18 8.65
C PHE A 5 -12.75 9.42 7.41
N THR A 6 -12.37 8.16 7.57
CA THR A 6 -11.98 7.33 6.41
C THR A 6 -13.13 7.03 5.45
N ASP A 7 -14.37 6.94 5.94
CA ASP A 7 -15.54 6.75 5.09
C ASP A 7 -15.83 8.00 4.26
N GLU A 8 -15.61 9.19 4.85
CA GLU A 8 -15.70 10.46 4.14
C GLU A 8 -14.65 10.53 3.02
N LEU A 9 -13.39 10.17 3.29
CA LEU A 9 -12.33 10.12 2.27
C LEU A 9 -12.69 9.21 1.10
N LEU A 10 -13.17 7.99 1.38
CA LEU A 10 -13.61 7.05 0.34
C LEU A 10 -14.79 7.60 -0.48
N ALA A 11 -15.64 8.42 0.13
CA ALA A 11 -16.78 9.03 -0.57
C ALA A 11 -16.40 10.22 -1.46
N LEU A 12 -15.23 10.85 -1.26
CA LEU A 12 -14.82 12.05 -2.00
C LEU A 12 -14.63 11.83 -3.50
N ASP A 13 -14.09 10.67 -3.88
CA ASP A 13 -13.81 10.35 -5.28
C ASP A 13 -13.86 8.84 -5.53
N LYS A 14 -15.09 8.31 -5.52
CA LYS A 14 -15.34 6.87 -5.74
C LYS A 14 -14.86 6.41 -7.11
N THR A 15 -14.99 7.26 -8.14
CA THR A 15 -14.56 6.92 -9.50
C THR A 15 -13.05 6.81 -9.61
N ALA A 16 -12.29 7.74 -9.01
CA ALA A 16 -10.84 7.61 -8.98
C ALA A 16 -10.39 6.41 -8.13
N PHE A 17 -11.10 6.11 -7.02
CA PHE A 17 -10.81 4.93 -6.20
C PHE A 17 -11.05 3.62 -6.97
N GLU A 18 -12.15 3.51 -7.70
CA GLU A 18 -12.42 2.38 -8.59
C GLU A 18 -11.35 2.27 -9.68
N ALA A 19 -10.95 3.38 -10.31
CA ALA A 19 -9.91 3.36 -11.34
C ALA A 19 -8.54 2.92 -10.78
N ALA A 20 -8.21 3.32 -9.56
CA ALA A 20 -6.99 2.94 -8.86
C ALA A 20 -6.96 1.46 -8.44
N THR A 21 -8.12 0.86 -8.17
CA THR A 21 -8.23 -0.50 -7.58
C THR A 21 -8.78 -1.55 -8.53
N GLN A 22 -9.35 -1.16 -9.68
CA GLN A 22 -9.93 -2.06 -10.68
C GLN A 22 -9.27 -1.90 -12.05
N HIS A 23 -7.95 -1.75 -12.05
CA HIS A 23 -7.15 -1.52 -13.26
C HIS A 23 -7.15 -2.75 -14.21
N PRO A 24 -7.10 -2.54 -15.55
CA PRO A 24 -6.94 -3.63 -16.52
C PRO A 24 -5.77 -4.58 -16.23
N TRP A 25 -4.65 -4.05 -15.74
CA TRP A 25 -3.50 -4.85 -15.33
C TRP A 25 -3.85 -5.85 -14.21
N LEU A 26 -4.56 -5.39 -13.18
CA LEU A 26 -5.06 -6.23 -12.07
C LEU A 26 -6.03 -7.31 -12.57
N ARG A 27 -6.83 -6.97 -13.58
CA ARG A 27 -7.72 -7.95 -14.23
C ARG A 27 -6.93 -9.06 -14.91
N LEU A 28 -5.95 -8.69 -15.74
CA LEU A 28 -5.14 -9.65 -16.49
C LEU A 28 -4.26 -10.51 -15.57
N ILE A 29 -3.69 -9.94 -14.50
CA ILE A 29 -2.87 -10.72 -13.56
C ILE A 29 -3.72 -11.71 -12.76
N GLY A 30 -4.93 -11.30 -12.35
CA GLY A 30 -5.90 -12.19 -11.70
C GLY A 30 -6.32 -13.36 -12.60
N GLN A 31 -6.51 -13.10 -13.89
CA GLN A 31 -6.80 -14.13 -14.89
C GLN A 31 -5.59 -14.99 -15.26
N GLY A 32 -4.36 -14.54 -14.93
CA GLY A 32 -3.14 -15.21 -15.34
C GLY A 32 -2.77 -15.03 -16.81
N LYS A 33 -3.17 -13.92 -17.39
CA LYS A 33 -2.97 -13.61 -18.82
C LYS A 33 -1.83 -12.62 -19.07
N LEU A 34 -1.21 -12.07 -18.01
CA LEU A 34 -0.07 -11.18 -18.17
C LEU A 34 1.19 -11.96 -18.60
N PRO A 35 1.89 -11.49 -19.65
CA PRO A 35 3.23 -11.97 -19.99
C PRO A 35 4.24 -11.85 -18.84
N ALA A 36 5.27 -12.68 -18.85
CA ALA A 36 6.27 -12.74 -17.76
C ALA A 36 7.10 -11.45 -17.64
N ASP A 37 7.43 -10.81 -18.75
CA ASP A 37 8.10 -9.51 -18.81
C ASP A 37 7.24 -8.38 -18.22
N ALA A 38 5.92 -8.40 -18.45
CA ALA A 38 5.00 -7.43 -17.84
C ALA A 38 4.88 -7.62 -16.31
N GLN A 39 4.93 -8.88 -15.84
CA GLN A 39 4.96 -9.18 -14.39
C GLN A 39 6.30 -8.73 -13.77
N LEU A 40 7.42 -8.99 -14.45
CA LEU A 40 8.75 -8.59 -14.00
C LEU A 40 8.87 -7.08 -13.87
N ALA A 41 8.46 -6.33 -14.90
CA ALA A 41 8.55 -4.88 -14.92
C ALA A 41 7.82 -4.24 -13.73
N TRP A 42 6.61 -4.73 -13.42
CA TRP A 42 5.88 -4.28 -12.24
C TRP A 42 6.59 -4.69 -10.94
N LEU A 43 6.99 -5.97 -10.80
CA LEU A 43 7.61 -6.49 -9.58
C LEU A 43 8.91 -5.75 -9.22
N GLU A 44 9.68 -5.37 -10.24
CA GLU A 44 10.89 -4.57 -10.11
C GLU A 44 10.60 -3.16 -9.55
N GLN A 45 9.57 -2.49 -10.06
CA GLN A 45 9.15 -1.17 -9.57
C GLN A 45 8.51 -1.23 -8.18
N ASP A 46 7.69 -2.26 -7.91
CA ASP A 46 7.05 -2.49 -6.62
C ASP A 46 8.06 -2.79 -5.51
N ARG A 47 9.16 -3.48 -5.84
CA ARG A 47 10.30 -3.62 -4.93
C ARG A 47 10.95 -2.27 -4.60
N LEU A 48 11.14 -1.37 -5.57
CA LEU A 48 11.72 -0.03 -5.32
C LEU A 48 10.79 0.85 -4.47
N TYR A 49 9.48 0.73 -4.71
CA TYR A 49 8.45 1.31 -3.87
C TYR A 49 8.55 0.79 -2.42
N ALA A 50 8.62 -0.53 -2.22
CA ALA A 50 8.72 -1.16 -0.90
C ALA A 50 10.00 -0.76 -0.14
N LEU A 51 11.13 -0.59 -0.82
CA LEU A 51 12.35 -0.04 -0.21
C LEU A 51 12.15 1.39 0.33
N SER A 52 11.33 2.19 -0.36
CA SER A 52 11.04 3.58 0.01
C SER A 52 10.03 3.65 1.16
N TYR A 53 9.10 2.69 1.20
CA TYR A 53 8.17 2.47 2.30
C TYR A 53 8.90 2.28 3.65
N VAL A 54 10.04 1.58 3.67
CA VAL A 54 10.85 1.42 4.91
C VAL A 54 11.23 2.78 5.52
N SER A 55 11.77 3.68 4.69
CA SER A 55 12.18 5.03 5.14
C SER A 55 10.96 5.86 5.55
N PHE A 56 9.85 5.73 4.83
CA PHE A 56 8.59 6.40 5.14
C PHE A 56 8.10 6.05 6.55
N ILE A 57 7.96 4.76 6.85
CA ILE A 57 7.50 4.30 8.17
C ILE A 57 8.48 4.68 9.27
N GLY A 58 9.80 4.58 9.02
CA GLY A 58 10.82 5.05 9.97
C GLY A 58 10.65 6.54 10.30
N GLY A 59 10.35 7.37 9.29
CA GLY A 59 10.05 8.78 9.48
C GLY A 59 8.76 9.05 10.26
N LEU A 60 7.70 8.25 10.06
CA LEU A 60 6.49 8.35 10.87
C LEU A 60 6.74 7.94 12.32
N LEU A 61 7.45 6.84 12.54
CA LEU A 61 7.78 6.35 13.88
C LEU A 61 8.58 7.39 14.68
N GLY A 62 9.51 8.10 14.03
CA GLY A 62 10.26 9.19 14.64
C GLY A 62 9.43 10.40 15.07
N LYS A 63 8.18 10.53 14.61
CA LYS A 63 7.24 11.59 15.01
C LYS A 63 6.38 11.19 16.21
N VAL A 64 6.33 9.91 16.56
CA VAL A 64 5.45 9.42 17.63
C VAL A 64 6.07 9.70 18.99
N SER A 65 5.34 10.43 19.84
CA SER A 65 5.77 10.71 21.22
C SER A 65 5.26 9.62 22.16
N ILE A 66 6.13 8.72 22.59
CA ILE A 66 5.76 7.59 23.45
C ILE A 66 5.42 8.07 24.88
N PRO A 67 4.20 7.82 25.37
CA PRO A 67 3.80 8.25 26.71
C PRO A 67 4.54 7.47 27.81
N THR A 68 4.85 8.16 28.90
CA THR A 68 5.54 7.60 30.08
C THR A 68 4.59 7.17 31.20
N VAL A 69 3.28 7.20 30.93
CA VAL A 69 2.22 6.80 31.87
C VAL A 69 2.17 5.29 32.05
N SER A 70 1.61 4.83 33.18
CA SER A 70 1.56 3.41 33.54
C SER A 70 0.69 2.56 32.60
N ASP A 71 -0.30 3.19 31.97
CA ASP A 71 -1.25 2.59 31.03
C ASP A 71 -0.90 2.91 29.56
N ARG A 72 0.38 3.20 29.27
CA ARG A 72 0.85 3.64 27.94
C ARG A 72 0.38 2.73 26.80
N GLU A 73 0.23 1.43 27.04
CA GLU A 73 -0.13 0.46 26.00
C GLU A 73 -1.53 0.68 25.44
N SER A 74 -2.40 1.36 26.19
CA SER A 74 -3.75 1.72 25.77
C SER A 74 -3.81 3.04 24.99
N THR A 75 -2.75 3.85 25.03
CA THR A 75 -2.76 5.18 24.41
C THR A 75 -2.72 5.06 22.89
N LEU A 76 -3.23 6.09 22.22
CA LEU A 76 -3.24 6.17 20.77
C LEU A 76 -1.80 6.16 20.22
N GLU A 77 -0.89 6.90 20.84
CA GLU A 77 0.51 7.01 20.42
C GLU A 77 1.23 5.66 20.47
N TRP A 78 1.02 4.86 21.53
CA TRP A 78 1.62 3.53 21.60
C TRP A 78 1.06 2.59 20.54
N ARG A 79 -0.27 2.57 20.35
CA ARG A 79 -0.90 1.74 19.31
C ARG A 79 -0.48 2.14 17.90
N ILE A 80 -0.25 3.42 17.65
CA ILE A 80 0.35 3.90 16.40
C ILE A 80 1.77 3.37 16.27
N ALA A 81 2.63 3.53 17.28
CA ALA A 81 4.01 3.06 17.23
C ALA A 81 4.08 1.55 16.98
N ASP A 82 3.29 0.76 17.69
CA ASP A 82 3.19 -0.69 17.51
C ASP A 82 2.75 -1.06 16.09
N THR A 83 1.72 -0.39 15.57
CA THR A 83 1.25 -0.61 14.19
C THR A 83 2.31 -0.27 13.14
N LEU A 84 3.06 0.83 13.33
CA LEU A 84 4.17 1.20 12.44
C LEU A 84 5.34 0.19 12.52
N ILE A 85 5.64 -0.34 13.70
CA ILE A 85 6.63 -1.41 13.86
C ILE A 85 6.19 -2.68 13.12
N ASN A 86 4.91 -3.06 13.26
CA ASN A 86 4.34 -4.19 12.54
C ASN A 86 4.38 -3.97 11.01
N ALA A 87 4.14 -2.74 10.53
CA ALA A 87 4.31 -2.39 9.12
C ALA A 87 5.75 -2.60 8.62
N LEU A 88 6.77 -2.22 9.41
CA LEU A 88 8.18 -2.47 9.07
C LEU A 88 8.53 -3.96 9.03
N ILE A 89 7.96 -4.75 9.94
CA ILE A 89 8.12 -6.21 9.94
C ILE A 89 7.48 -6.81 8.69
N GLY A 90 6.26 -6.37 8.35
CA GLY A 90 5.51 -6.77 7.16
C GLY A 90 6.28 -6.48 5.88
N ILE A 91 6.65 -5.23 5.64
CA ILE A 91 7.35 -4.84 4.40
C ILE A 91 8.71 -5.52 4.25
N LYS A 92 9.41 -5.82 5.37
CA LYS A 92 10.65 -6.59 5.34
C LYS A 92 10.43 -8.02 4.86
N ARG A 93 9.34 -8.66 5.31
CA ARG A 93 8.93 -9.99 4.85
C ARG A 93 8.59 -9.96 3.36
N GLU A 94 7.89 -8.92 2.91
CA GLU A 94 7.52 -8.73 1.51
C GLU A 94 8.73 -8.50 0.61
N LEU A 95 9.71 -7.68 1.02
CA LEU A 95 10.96 -7.49 0.29
C LEU A 95 11.72 -8.82 0.12
N ALA A 96 11.81 -9.63 1.17
CA ALA A 96 12.43 -10.95 1.09
C ALA A 96 11.69 -11.86 0.10
N MET A 97 10.36 -11.85 0.15
CA MET A 97 9.49 -12.57 -0.78
C MET A 97 9.70 -12.12 -2.23
N PHE A 98 9.73 -10.82 -2.50
CA PHE A 98 10.00 -10.28 -3.85
C PHE A 98 11.35 -10.71 -4.39
N GLU A 99 12.39 -10.61 -3.57
CA GLU A 99 13.73 -10.99 -3.99
C GLU A 99 13.86 -12.49 -4.23
N GLU A 100 13.13 -13.34 -3.49
CA GLU A 100 13.02 -14.77 -3.77
C GLU A 100 12.31 -15.03 -5.10
N ILE A 101 11.16 -14.39 -5.34
CA ILE A 101 10.44 -14.50 -6.63
C ILE A 101 11.33 -14.08 -7.80
N LEU A 102 12.03 -12.95 -7.66
CA LEU A 102 12.96 -12.43 -8.66
C LEU A 102 14.11 -13.39 -8.96
N ARG A 103 14.73 -14.01 -7.95
CA ARG A 103 15.80 -15.00 -8.15
C ARG A 103 15.29 -16.26 -8.85
N ASP A 104 14.19 -16.80 -8.36
CA ASP A 104 13.74 -18.14 -8.73
C ASP A 104 13.02 -18.17 -10.10
N ASN A 105 12.41 -17.05 -10.50
CA ASN A 105 11.56 -17.00 -11.70
C ASN A 105 12.10 -16.08 -12.80
N TYR A 106 12.98 -15.12 -12.46
CA TYR A 106 13.42 -14.08 -13.40
C TYR A 106 14.95 -13.96 -13.52
N GLY A 107 15.72 -14.79 -12.82
CA GLY A 107 17.19 -14.83 -12.95
C GLY A 107 17.91 -13.61 -12.35
N TRP A 108 17.25 -12.89 -11.44
CA TRP A 108 17.83 -11.73 -10.75
C TRP A 108 19.12 -12.09 -10.00
N GLY A 109 20.12 -11.19 -10.05
CA GLY A 109 21.44 -11.42 -9.46
C GLY A 109 22.52 -11.97 -10.40
N ARG A 110 22.19 -12.21 -11.68
CA ARG A 110 23.13 -12.76 -12.68
C ARG A 110 23.79 -11.70 -13.58
N ASP A 111 23.09 -10.60 -13.86
CA ASP A 111 23.60 -9.38 -14.52
C ASP A 111 22.74 -8.20 -14.06
N ASN A 112 23.18 -7.48 -13.01
CA ASN A 112 22.36 -6.43 -12.42
C ASN A 112 22.77 -5.06 -12.98
N ALA A 113 22.16 -4.66 -14.09
CA ALA A 113 22.12 -3.25 -14.44
C ALA A 113 21.34 -2.49 -13.34
N ALA A 114 21.76 -1.27 -13.02
CA ALA A 114 21.03 -0.44 -12.07
C ALA A 114 19.63 -0.11 -12.65
N LEU A 115 18.59 -0.70 -12.06
CA LEU A 115 17.20 -0.44 -12.42
C LEU A 115 16.88 1.05 -12.22
N GLN A 116 16.34 1.68 -13.25
CA GLN A 116 15.89 3.06 -13.17
C GLN A 116 14.51 3.10 -12.53
N VAL A 117 14.33 4.04 -11.59
CA VAL A 117 13.02 4.30 -10.99
C VAL A 117 12.12 4.92 -12.06
N GLU A 118 10.96 4.32 -12.30
CA GLU A 118 9.96 4.87 -13.23
C GLU A 118 9.16 6.01 -12.62
N GLU A 119 8.49 6.79 -13.46
CA GLU A 119 7.78 8.00 -13.02
C GLU A 119 6.70 7.74 -11.95
N PRO A 120 5.83 6.71 -12.08
CA PRO A 120 4.86 6.41 -11.02
C PRO A 120 5.52 6.08 -9.68
N THR A 121 6.59 5.28 -9.70
CA THR A 121 7.38 4.94 -8.50
C THR A 121 8.04 6.17 -7.89
N LYS A 122 8.59 7.10 -8.70
CA LYS A 122 9.13 8.37 -8.20
C LYS A 122 8.05 9.22 -7.52
N ARG A 123 6.86 9.30 -8.11
CA ARG A 123 5.74 10.05 -7.53
C ARG A 123 5.35 9.49 -6.16
N TYR A 124 5.38 8.16 -6.01
CA TYR A 124 5.21 7.50 -4.71
C TYR A 124 6.29 7.86 -3.70
N GLN A 125 7.56 7.75 -4.11
CA GLN A 125 8.70 8.11 -3.27
C GLN A 125 8.61 9.55 -2.77
N GLN A 126 8.18 10.47 -3.63
CA GLN A 126 7.95 11.87 -3.28
C GLN A 126 6.77 12.04 -2.32
N LEU A 127 5.67 11.32 -2.52
CA LEU A 127 4.52 11.32 -1.60
C LEU A 127 4.94 10.87 -0.19
N PHE A 128 5.69 9.76 -0.12
CA PHE A 128 6.24 9.22 1.12
C PHE A 128 7.22 10.18 1.80
N ALA A 129 8.16 10.76 1.05
CA ALA A 129 9.10 11.74 1.58
C ALA A 129 8.38 12.98 2.13
N HIS A 130 7.33 13.45 1.44
CA HIS A 130 6.51 14.57 1.91
C HIS A 130 5.76 14.22 3.20
N ALA A 131 5.03 13.11 3.21
CA ALA A 131 4.19 12.69 4.32
C ALA A 131 5.01 12.32 5.59
N SER A 132 6.24 11.84 5.42
CA SER A 132 7.17 11.59 6.54
C SER A 132 8.06 12.79 6.91
N GLY A 133 8.03 13.88 6.15
CA GLY A 133 8.88 15.06 6.41
C GLY A 133 8.59 15.73 7.75
N HIS A 134 9.60 16.32 8.40
CA HIS A 134 9.50 16.91 9.74
C HIS A 134 8.41 17.97 9.90
N GLY A 135 8.11 18.74 8.84
CA GLY A 135 7.06 19.77 8.86
C GLY A 135 5.64 19.24 8.58
N CYS A 136 5.50 17.97 8.23
CA CYS A 136 4.21 17.36 7.90
C CYS A 136 3.60 16.70 9.16
N PRO A 137 2.33 16.97 9.52
CA PRO A 137 1.68 16.36 10.68
C PRO A 137 1.66 14.82 10.61
N LEU A 138 1.75 14.15 11.76
CA LEU A 138 1.69 12.68 11.83
C LEU A 138 0.41 12.12 11.21
N MET A 139 -0.73 12.78 11.45
CA MET A 139 -2.03 12.41 10.86
C MET A 139 -2.00 12.29 9.34
N VAL A 140 -1.30 13.19 8.66
CA VAL A 140 -1.17 13.15 7.19
C VAL A 140 -0.43 11.89 6.77
N GLY A 141 0.69 11.59 7.44
CA GLY A 141 1.44 10.36 7.24
C GLY A 141 0.63 9.08 7.49
N LEU A 142 -0.11 9.02 8.60
CA LEU A 142 -0.98 7.89 8.91
C LEU A 142 -2.10 7.71 7.90
N THR A 143 -2.67 8.81 7.42
CA THR A 143 -3.71 8.76 6.38
C THR A 143 -3.14 8.26 5.06
N VAL A 144 -1.95 8.72 4.65
CA VAL A 144 -1.26 8.22 3.45
C VAL A 144 -0.98 6.71 3.58
N LEU A 145 -0.48 6.28 4.73
CA LEU A 145 -0.25 4.86 5.01
C LEU A 145 -1.54 4.05 4.87
N TRP A 146 -2.60 4.41 5.61
CA TRP A 146 -3.89 3.73 5.51
C TRP A 146 -4.43 3.71 4.07
N ALA A 147 -4.40 4.85 3.38
CA ALA A 147 -4.94 5.01 2.04
C ALA A 147 -4.26 4.10 1.03
N THR A 148 -2.92 4.04 1.08
CA THR A 148 -2.10 3.16 0.27
C THR A 148 -2.43 1.69 0.54
N GLU A 149 -2.43 1.25 1.80
CA GLU A 149 -2.72 -0.15 2.15
C GLU A 149 -4.16 -0.54 1.80
N LYS A 150 -5.10 0.41 1.92
CA LYS A 150 -6.49 0.22 1.53
C LYS A 150 -6.63 0.05 0.00
N CYS A 151 -5.95 0.88 -0.79
CA CYS A 151 -5.96 0.73 -2.24
C CYS A 151 -5.34 -0.60 -2.66
N TYR A 152 -4.22 -0.99 -2.05
CA TYR A 152 -3.56 -2.27 -2.31
C TYR A 152 -4.45 -3.47 -1.97
N LEU A 153 -5.09 -3.48 -0.79
CA LEU A 153 -6.04 -4.52 -0.38
C LEU A 153 -7.19 -4.69 -1.37
N GLU A 154 -7.83 -3.58 -1.79
CA GLU A 154 -8.95 -3.64 -2.73
C GLU A 154 -8.50 -4.03 -4.14
N ALA A 155 -7.32 -3.56 -4.59
CA ALA A 155 -6.71 -3.94 -5.85
C ALA A 155 -6.48 -5.46 -5.94
N TRP A 156 -5.89 -6.05 -4.91
CA TRP A 156 -5.62 -7.49 -4.88
C TRP A 156 -6.89 -8.32 -4.64
N LYS A 157 -7.87 -7.81 -3.89
CA LYS A 157 -9.21 -8.43 -3.80
C LYS A 157 -9.88 -8.46 -5.17
N PHE A 158 -9.80 -7.38 -5.94
CA PHE A 158 -10.30 -7.35 -7.31
C PHE A 158 -9.57 -8.38 -8.18
N ALA A 159 -8.23 -8.40 -8.18
CA ALA A 159 -7.46 -9.40 -8.93
C ALA A 159 -7.85 -10.84 -8.55
N ARG A 160 -8.08 -11.12 -7.26
CA ARG A 160 -8.55 -12.43 -6.78
C ARG A 160 -9.91 -12.81 -7.37
N GLN A 161 -10.84 -11.85 -7.50
CA GLN A 161 -12.17 -12.10 -8.09
C GLN A 161 -12.10 -12.45 -9.59
N GLN A 162 -11.01 -12.11 -10.27
CA GLN A 162 -10.81 -12.41 -11.69
C GLN A 162 -10.24 -13.81 -11.95
N GLN A 163 -9.99 -14.60 -10.91
CA GLN A 163 -9.48 -15.96 -11.03
C GLN A 163 -10.54 -16.87 -11.66
N PRO A 164 -10.23 -17.60 -12.76
CA PRO A 164 -11.20 -18.50 -13.38
C PRO A 164 -11.51 -19.70 -12.48
N ASP A 165 -12.78 -20.13 -12.41
CA ASP A 165 -13.22 -21.30 -11.61
C ASP A 165 -12.46 -22.60 -11.93
N LYS A 166 -11.97 -22.74 -13.18
CA LYS A 166 -11.21 -23.91 -13.65
C LYS A 166 -9.68 -23.71 -13.64
N ALA A 167 -9.18 -22.57 -13.16
CA ALA A 167 -7.75 -22.21 -13.22
C ALA A 167 -6.85 -22.96 -12.22
N ALA A 168 -7.42 -23.84 -11.39
CA ALA A 168 -6.66 -24.70 -10.48
C ALA A 168 -5.54 -25.48 -11.21
N GLN A 169 -5.71 -25.82 -12.48
CA GLN A 169 -4.72 -26.62 -13.25
C GLN A 169 -3.44 -25.87 -13.64
N ASN A 170 -3.40 -24.52 -13.59
CA ASN A 170 -2.20 -23.72 -13.88
C ASN A 170 -1.80 -22.76 -12.74
N ARG A 171 -2.51 -22.79 -11.61
CA ARG A 171 -2.23 -21.95 -10.44
C ARG A 171 -0.82 -22.19 -9.89
N ASP A 172 -0.34 -23.42 -9.97
CA ASP A 172 0.98 -23.81 -9.45
C ASP A 172 2.16 -23.22 -10.25
N LYS A 173 1.93 -22.81 -11.51
CA LYS A 173 2.98 -22.26 -12.38
C LYS A 173 3.07 -20.73 -12.32
N ASP A 174 2.06 -20.07 -11.77
CA ASP A 174 2.00 -18.62 -11.69
C ASP A 174 2.30 -18.17 -10.26
N VAL A 175 3.56 -17.78 -10.05
CA VAL A 175 4.06 -17.37 -8.73
C VAL A 175 3.28 -16.19 -8.16
N ILE A 176 2.77 -15.29 -9.00
CA ILE A 176 1.99 -14.14 -8.57
C ILE A 176 0.63 -14.57 -8.01
N ARG A 177 -0.09 -15.45 -8.72
CA ARG A 177 -1.38 -15.97 -8.24
C ARG A 177 -1.26 -16.90 -7.04
N ARG A 178 -0.11 -17.56 -6.87
CA ARG A 178 0.16 -18.48 -5.76
C ARG A 178 0.65 -17.77 -4.49
N VAL A 179 1.42 -16.69 -4.64
CA VAL A 179 2.13 -16.05 -3.51
C VAL A 179 1.57 -14.66 -3.22
N LEU A 180 1.53 -13.78 -4.22
CA LEU A 180 1.20 -12.37 -4.01
C LEU A 180 -0.28 -12.12 -3.73
N ILE A 181 -1.18 -12.70 -4.53
CA ILE A 181 -2.63 -12.55 -4.32
C ILE A 181 -3.03 -13.02 -2.90
N PRO A 182 -2.60 -14.21 -2.42
CA PRO A 182 -2.89 -14.61 -1.05
C PRO A 182 -2.28 -13.72 0.03
N ASN A 183 -1.07 -13.17 -0.18
CA ASN A 183 -0.42 -12.28 0.80
C ASN A 183 -1.28 -11.05 1.10
N TRP A 184 -1.63 -10.28 0.06
CA TRP A 184 -2.37 -9.01 0.21
C TRP A 184 -3.89 -9.15 0.22
N THR A 185 -4.41 -10.39 0.23
CA THR A 185 -5.83 -10.65 0.47
C THR A 185 -6.08 -11.55 1.67
N SER A 186 -5.04 -11.77 2.47
CA SER A 186 -5.09 -12.53 3.72
C SER A 186 -5.90 -11.81 4.79
N GLU A 187 -6.41 -12.57 5.77
CA GLU A 187 -7.06 -12.00 6.95
C GLU A 187 -6.09 -11.15 7.79
N GLU A 188 -4.82 -11.55 7.85
CA GLU A 188 -3.74 -10.79 8.52
C GLU A 188 -3.59 -9.39 7.90
N PHE A 189 -3.45 -9.32 6.58
CA PHE A 189 -3.30 -8.04 5.89
C PHE A 189 -4.57 -7.18 5.98
N GLN A 190 -5.75 -7.78 5.85
CA GLN A 190 -7.00 -7.04 6.06
C GLN A 190 -7.11 -6.50 7.49
N GLY A 191 -6.76 -7.28 8.52
CA GLY A 191 -6.77 -6.85 9.91
C GLY A 191 -5.79 -5.69 10.17
N PHE A 192 -4.64 -5.69 9.52
CA PHE A 192 -3.70 -4.57 9.53
C PHE A 192 -4.32 -3.29 8.94
N VAL A 193 -4.96 -3.38 7.77
CA VAL A 193 -5.66 -2.25 7.14
C VAL A 193 -6.81 -1.73 8.01
N ASP A 194 -7.59 -2.62 8.62
CA ASP A 194 -8.67 -2.25 9.54
C ASP A 194 -8.13 -1.56 10.81
N THR A 195 -6.98 -2.02 11.32
CA THR A 195 -6.29 -1.36 12.45
C THR A 195 -5.83 0.05 12.08
N LEU A 196 -5.23 0.22 10.91
CA LEU A 196 -4.84 1.55 10.40
C LEU A 196 -6.05 2.47 10.25
N ARG A 197 -7.18 1.96 9.74
CA ARG A 197 -8.43 2.71 9.62
C ARG A 197 -8.87 3.23 10.98
N ASP A 198 -8.95 2.34 11.97
CA ASP A 198 -9.45 2.69 13.30
C ASP A 198 -8.51 3.70 14.00
N LEU A 199 -7.18 3.61 13.80
CA LEU A 199 -6.22 4.60 14.30
C LEU A 199 -6.39 5.97 13.64
N VAL A 200 -6.57 6.02 12.32
CA VAL A 200 -6.80 7.26 11.57
C VAL A 200 -8.11 7.92 12.01
N ASP A 201 -9.19 7.13 12.13
CA ASP A 201 -10.48 7.61 12.60
C ASP A 201 -10.40 8.15 14.04
N GLU A 202 -9.72 7.45 14.94
CA GLU A 202 -9.55 7.90 16.32
C GLU A 202 -8.73 9.20 16.39
N TYR A 203 -7.60 9.27 15.66
CA TYR A 203 -6.78 10.49 15.60
C TYR A 203 -7.57 11.68 15.06
N ALA A 204 -8.42 11.47 14.05
CA ALA A 204 -9.28 12.51 13.48
C ALA A 204 -10.32 13.07 14.47
N THR A 205 -10.62 12.35 15.55
CA THR A 205 -11.51 12.83 16.63
C THR A 205 -10.76 13.45 17.81
N GLY A 206 -9.42 13.35 17.82
CA GLY A 206 -8.58 13.81 18.92
C GLY A 206 -8.45 15.33 19.01
N PRO A 207 -7.91 15.85 20.12
CA PRO A 207 -7.73 17.29 20.35
C PRO A 207 -6.79 17.96 19.34
N GLU A 208 -5.96 17.19 18.63
CA GLU A 208 -5.08 17.68 17.57
C GLU A 208 -5.76 17.76 16.18
N ALA A 209 -7.03 17.37 16.07
CA ALA A 209 -7.81 17.49 14.85
C ALA A 209 -8.18 18.96 14.61
N THR A 210 -7.53 19.60 13.64
CA THR A 210 -7.83 20.98 13.22
C THR A 210 -8.39 20.99 11.81
N THR A 211 -9.41 21.81 11.55
CA THR A 211 -10.15 21.88 10.29
C THR A 211 -9.28 22.14 9.04
N ASP A 212 -8.18 22.89 9.19
CA ASP A 212 -7.23 23.17 8.10
C ASP A 212 -6.54 21.90 7.56
N LYS A 213 -6.46 20.83 8.36
CA LYS A 213 -5.84 19.55 7.97
C LYS A 213 -6.74 18.75 7.02
N THR A 214 -8.05 18.98 7.05
CA THR A 214 -9.00 18.22 6.20
C THR A 214 -8.73 18.49 4.73
N THR A 215 -8.61 19.76 4.31
CA THR A 215 -8.37 20.11 2.89
C THR A 215 -7.03 19.57 2.37
N GLU A 216 -5.98 19.58 3.19
CA GLU A 216 -4.69 18.98 2.83
C GLU A 216 -4.81 17.47 2.62
N ILE A 217 -5.46 16.76 3.56
CA ILE A 217 -5.66 15.32 3.47
C ILE A 217 -6.55 14.95 2.27
N GLU A 218 -7.60 15.71 1.97
CA GLU A 218 -8.44 15.48 0.80
C GLU A 218 -7.66 15.65 -0.51
N SER A 219 -6.77 16.65 -0.58
CA SER A 219 -5.90 16.86 -1.75
C SER A 219 -4.90 15.70 -1.90
N LEU A 220 -4.33 15.25 -0.79
CA LEU A 220 -3.42 14.10 -0.77
C LEU A 220 -4.12 12.80 -1.13
N TRP A 221 -5.37 12.59 -0.70
CA TRP A 221 -6.18 11.45 -1.11
C TRP A 221 -6.34 11.40 -2.63
N ARG A 222 -6.79 12.48 -3.26
CA ARG A 222 -6.92 12.54 -4.73
C ARG A 222 -5.57 12.33 -5.44
N ARG A 223 -4.49 12.91 -4.91
CA ARG A 223 -3.14 12.71 -5.44
C ARG A 223 -2.70 11.25 -5.34
N LEU A 224 -2.97 10.60 -4.21
CA LEU A 224 -2.65 9.19 -3.98
C LEU A 224 -3.41 8.30 -4.96
N LEU A 225 -4.71 8.52 -5.17
CA LEU A 225 -5.50 7.76 -6.14
C LEU A 225 -4.96 7.87 -7.57
N ASP A 226 -4.52 9.07 -7.97
CA ASP A 226 -3.89 9.26 -9.28
C ASP A 226 -2.54 8.54 -9.39
N ILE A 227 -1.75 8.52 -8.31
CA ILE A 227 -0.49 7.77 -8.25
C ILE A 227 -0.77 6.26 -8.30
N GLU A 228 -1.68 5.74 -7.47
CA GLU A 228 -2.08 4.32 -7.46
C GLU A 228 -2.52 3.86 -8.85
N ARG A 229 -3.40 4.63 -9.51
CA ARG A 229 -3.86 4.30 -10.86
C ARG A 229 -2.70 4.24 -11.84
N ALA A 230 -1.79 5.22 -11.80
CA ALA A 230 -0.64 5.28 -12.70
C ALA A 230 0.45 4.25 -12.37
N PHE A 231 0.42 3.66 -11.18
CA PHE A 231 1.40 2.68 -10.73
C PHE A 231 1.22 1.31 -11.40
N TRP A 232 -0.02 0.96 -11.74
CA TRP A 232 -0.30 -0.22 -12.54
C TRP A 232 0.13 0.00 -13.99
N PRO A 233 0.98 -0.86 -14.58
CA PRO A 233 1.42 -0.68 -15.96
C PRO A 233 0.26 -0.71 -16.95
N ASP A 234 0.39 0.09 -18.02
CA ASP A 234 -0.51 0.02 -19.17
C ASP A 234 -0.43 -1.36 -19.83
N VAL A 235 -1.58 -1.89 -20.22
CA VAL A 235 -1.69 -3.20 -20.86
C VAL A 235 -2.56 -3.10 -22.10
N ASN A 236 -2.16 -3.79 -23.17
CA ASN A 236 -3.01 -3.92 -24.35
C ASN A 236 -4.17 -4.87 -24.01
N GLU A 237 -5.38 -4.33 -23.92
CA GLU A 237 -6.60 -5.13 -23.85
C GLU A 237 -6.88 -5.75 -25.22
N SER A 238 -6.29 -6.92 -25.51
CA SER A 238 -6.59 -7.73 -26.71
C SER A 238 -7.61 -8.83 -26.42
#